data_AF-A0A3D2HY71-F1
#
_entry.id   AF-A0A3D2HY71-F1
#
_cell.length_a   1.000
_cell.length_b   1.000
_cell.length_c   1.000
_cell.angle_alpha   90.00
_cell.angle_beta   90.00
_cell.angle_gamma   90.00
#
_symmetry.space_group_name_H-M   'P 1'
#
loop_
_entity.id
_entity.type
_entity.pdbx_description
1 polymer ?
#
loop_
_entity_poly.entity_id
_entity_poly.type
_entity_poly.pdbx_seq_one_letter_code
_entity_poly.pdbx_strand_id
1 'polypeptide(L)'
;MKRKLVSLLLSLSLMVVSVTGCQSDSVTEETKKEVQTKKSQVLSLYKEIETMIQKNHIEADADFAKMKEKLTSMSKKVDEKIEDTTEEDAKQAITELKRLETNLQQTKKNVEAHIAK
;
A
#
# COMPACT_ATOMS: atom_id res chain seq x y z
N MET A 1 6.57 27.37 -13.87
CA MET A 1 7.63 26.35 -13.69
C MET A 1 6.99 25.12 -13.05
N LYS A 2 7.13 23.93 -13.66
CA LYS A 2 6.59 22.68 -13.08
C LYS A 2 7.51 22.25 -11.95
N ARG A 3 6.95 22.00 -10.76
CA ARG A 3 7.72 21.61 -9.59
C ARG A 3 7.78 20.07 -9.54
N LYS A 4 8.99 19.51 -9.44
CA LYS A 4 9.24 18.05 -9.50
C LYS A 4 9.34 17.46 -8.10
N LEU A 5 8.62 16.37 -7.84
CA LEU A 5 8.76 15.57 -6.63
C LEU A 5 9.82 14.48 -6.91
N VAL A 6 11.00 14.59 -6.29
CA VAL A 6 12.09 13.61 -6.48
C VAL A 6 11.92 12.47 -5.48
N SER A 7 11.78 11.25 -6.02
CA SER A 7 11.50 9.94 -5.39
C SER A 7 12.02 9.76 -3.95
N LEU A 8 11.09 9.44 -3.06
CA LEU A 8 11.29 9.05 -1.65
C LEU A 8 10.63 7.70 -1.36
N LEU A 9 10.59 6.82 -2.36
CA LEU A 9 9.92 5.53 -2.27
C LEU A 9 10.93 4.46 -1.85
N LEU A 10 11.13 4.39 -0.53
CA LEU A 10 11.76 3.28 0.17
C LEU A 10 11.23 1.95 -0.37
N SER A 11 12.08 1.26 -1.13
CA SER A 11 12.06 -0.16 -1.47
C SER A 11 10.87 -0.96 -0.91
N LEU A 12 9.72 -0.89 -1.61
CA LEU A 12 8.63 -1.84 -1.44
C LEU A 12 9.08 -3.19 -2.03
N SER A 13 9.83 -3.96 -1.25
CA SER A 13 9.94 -5.41 -1.43
C SER A 13 8.75 -6.04 -0.69
N LEU A 14 7.61 -6.22 -1.37
CA LEU A 14 6.62 -7.17 -0.90
C LEU A 14 7.27 -8.56 -1.00
N MET A 15 7.50 -9.23 0.12
CA MET A 15 7.97 -10.60 0.07
C MET A 15 6.85 -11.45 -0.53
N VAL A 16 7.18 -12.25 -1.54
CA VAL A 16 6.25 -13.22 -2.12
C VAL A 16 6.14 -14.34 -1.09
N VAL A 17 5.06 -14.35 -0.32
CA VAL A 17 4.77 -15.40 0.65
C VAL A 17 4.64 -16.73 -0.09
N SER A 18 5.60 -17.61 0.13
CA SER A 18 5.62 -18.99 -0.36
C SER A 18 4.81 -19.86 0.58
N VAL A 19 3.62 -20.28 0.13
CA VAL A 19 2.70 -21.14 0.89
C VAL A 19 3.25 -22.57 0.92
N THR A 20 4.08 -22.90 1.90
CA THR A 20 4.44 -24.30 2.19
C THR A 20 3.59 -24.81 3.35
N GLY A 21 2.68 -25.72 3.04
CA GLY A 21 1.68 -26.23 3.97
C GLY A 21 2.27 -27.07 5.11
N CYS A 22 1.76 -26.81 6.31
CA CYS A 22 1.58 -27.76 7.40
C CYS A 22 0.56 -27.15 8.37
N GLN A 23 -0.58 -27.84 8.58
CA GLN A 23 -1.67 -27.48 9.52
C GLN A 23 -1.97 -25.97 9.61
N SER A 24 -2.59 -25.42 8.58
CA SER A 24 -3.00 -24.02 8.57
C SER A 24 -4.11 -23.80 9.61
N ASP A 25 -3.79 -23.14 10.72
CA ASP A 25 -4.81 -22.38 11.44
C ASP A 25 -5.44 -21.44 10.41
N SER A 26 -6.70 -21.73 10.06
CA SER A 26 -7.48 -20.91 9.14
C SER A 26 -7.47 -19.48 9.65
N VAL A 27 -7.28 -18.51 8.77
CA VAL A 27 -7.28 -17.10 9.16
C VAL A 27 -8.57 -16.74 9.90
N THR A 28 -8.44 -16.04 11.02
CA THR A 28 -9.60 -15.65 11.84
C THR A 28 -10.38 -14.53 11.17
N GLU A 29 -11.69 -14.43 11.46
CA GLU A 29 -12.53 -13.33 10.96
C GLU A 29 -12.03 -11.94 11.41
N GLU A 30 -11.37 -11.86 12.58
CA GLU A 30 -10.73 -10.63 13.05
C GLU A 30 -9.56 -10.24 12.14
N THR A 31 -8.67 -11.19 11.86
CA THR A 31 -7.51 -10.97 10.98
C THR A 31 -7.95 -10.65 9.55
N LYS A 32 -8.98 -11.32 9.01
CA LYS A 32 -9.57 -10.97 7.70
C LYS A 32 -10.06 -9.52 7.66
N LYS A 33 -10.79 -9.09 8.69
CA LYS A 33 -11.29 -7.70 8.80
C LYS A 33 -10.15 -6.71 8.92
N GLU A 34 -9.10 -7.01 9.69
CA GLU A 34 -7.95 -6.12 9.80
C GLU A 34 -7.21 -5.99 8.47
N VAL A 35 -6.96 -7.09 7.76
CA VAL A 35 -6.38 -7.07 6.40
C VAL A 35 -7.19 -6.17 5.46
N GLN A 36 -8.52 -6.37 5.40
CA GLN A 36 -9.41 -5.60 4.53
C GLN A 36 -9.46 -4.12 4.91
N THR A 37 -9.46 -3.81 6.21
CA THR A 37 -9.43 -2.44 6.72
C THR A 37 -8.12 -1.75 6.32
N LYS A 38 -6.97 -2.40 6.56
CA LYS A 38 -5.65 -1.87 6.21
C LYS A 38 -5.44 -1.71 4.71
N LYS A 39 -5.91 -2.67 3.91
CA LYS A 39 -5.96 -2.57 2.44
C LYS A 39 -6.71 -1.31 2.00
N SER A 40 -7.91 -1.11 2.55
CA SER A 40 -8.76 0.04 2.20
C SER A 40 -8.15 1.38 2.61
N GLN A 41 -7.53 1.45 3.79
CA GLN A 41 -6.81 2.63 4.26
C GLN A 41 -5.66 3.00 3.30
N VAL A 42 -4.80 2.04 2.96
CA VAL A 42 -3.68 2.23 2.04
C VAL A 42 -4.15 2.74 0.67
N LEU A 43 -5.18 2.12 0.09
CA LEU A 43 -5.73 2.53 -1.20
C LEU A 43 -6.32 3.95 -1.15
N SER A 44 -7.02 4.28 -0.06
CA SER A 44 -7.58 5.62 0.13
C SER A 44 -6.47 6.67 0.26
N LEU A 45 -5.42 6.41 1.03
CA LEU A 45 -4.28 7.33 1.18
C LEU A 45 -3.58 7.57 -0.16
N TYR A 46 -3.34 6.50 -0.94
CA TYR A 46 -2.75 6.64 -2.27
C TYR A 46 -3.61 7.54 -3.19
N LYS A 47 -4.93 7.31 -3.22
CA LYS A 47 -5.86 8.10 -4.04
C LYS A 47 -5.90 9.57 -3.60
N GLU A 48 -5.82 9.82 -2.30
CA GLU A 48 -5.72 11.19 -1.77
C GLU A 48 -4.46 11.89 -2.29
N ILE A 49 -3.29 11.24 -2.18
CA ILE A 49 -2.02 11.79 -2.68
C ILE A 49 -2.06 12.00 -4.21
N GLU A 50 -2.58 11.03 -4.97
CA GLU A 50 -2.76 11.14 -6.43
C GLU A 50 -3.61 12.37 -6.78
N THR A 51 -4.69 12.59 -6.03
CA THR A 51 -5.57 13.76 -6.21
C THR A 51 -4.84 15.07 -5.88
N MET A 52 -4.04 15.10 -4.82
CA MET A 52 -3.26 16.30 -4.44
C MET A 52 -2.23 16.66 -5.51
N ILE A 53 -1.50 15.67 -6.03
CA ILE A 53 -0.52 15.85 -7.10
C ILE A 53 -1.22 16.42 -8.35
N GLN A 54 -2.33 15.81 -8.78
CA GLN A 54 -3.07 16.23 -9.97
C GLN A 54 -3.62 17.66 -9.84
N LYS A 55 -4.28 17.97 -8.71
CA LYS A 55 -4.86 19.31 -8.46
C LYS A 55 -3.83 20.42 -8.43
N ASN A 56 -2.59 20.11 -8.04
CA ASN A 56 -1.51 21.09 -7.93
C ASN A 56 -0.52 21.03 -9.12
N HIS A 57 -0.84 20.27 -10.17
CA HIS A 57 -0.01 20.11 -11.36
C HIS A 57 1.45 19.71 -11.05
N ILE A 58 1.63 18.89 -10.01
CA ILE A 58 2.93 18.38 -9.59
C ILE A 58 3.33 17.26 -10.55
N GLU A 59 4.58 17.28 -11.01
CA GLU A 59 5.12 16.19 -11.82
C GLU A 59 5.51 15.05 -10.88
N ALA A 60 4.72 13.97 -10.90
CA ALA A 60 5.05 12.73 -10.21
C ALA A 60 6.07 11.93 -11.02
N ASP A 61 7.03 11.32 -10.33
CA ASP A 61 7.98 10.43 -10.96
C ASP A 61 7.36 9.09 -11.40
N ALA A 62 8.13 8.32 -12.17
CA ALA A 62 7.69 7.02 -12.68
C ALA A 62 7.47 5.99 -11.56
N ASP A 63 8.10 6.17 -10.40
CA ASP A 63 7.94 5.23 -9.28
C ASP A 63 6.57 5.41 -8.61
N PHE A 64 6.07 6.65 -8.53
CA PHE A 64 4.70 6.92 -8.08
C PHE A 64 3.65 6.27 -8.98
N ALA A 65 3.82 6.35 -10.30
CA ALA A 65 2.91 5.70 -11.24
C ALA A 65 2.91 4.16 -11.07
N LYS A 66 4.08 3.55 -10.89
CA LYS A 66 4.21 2.10 -10.65
C LYS A 66 3.59 1.65 -9.32
N MET A 67 3.49 2.51 -8.32
CA MET A 67 2.82 2.16 -7.07
C MET A 67 1.34 1.86 -7.27
N LYS A 68 0.66 2.55 -8.19
CA LYS A 68 -0.75 2.26 -8.51
C LYS A 68 -0.94 0.80 -8.92
N GLU A 69 -0.11 0.34 -9.85
CA GLU A 69 -0.17 -1.03 -10.37
C GLU A 69 0.12 -2.05 -9.27
N LYS A 70 1.14 -1.79 -8.44
CA LYS A 70 1.48 -2.65 -7.29
C LYS A 70 0.33 -2.72 -6.28
N LEU A 71 -0.27 -1.58 -5.93
CA LEU A 71 -1.40 -1.49 -5.01
C LEU A 71 -2.64 -2.20 -5.54
N THR A 72 -2.95 -2.06 -6.82
CA THR A 72 -4.05 -2.78 -7.48
C THR A 72 -3.82 -4.28 -7.46
N SER A 73 -2.61 -4.74 -7.80
CA SER A 73 -2.26 -6.16 -7.77
C SER A 73 -2.33 -6.74 -6.35
N MET A 74 -1.80 -6.02 -5.36
CA MET A 74 -1.88 -6.41 -3.95
C MET A 74 -3.34 -6.49 -3.48
N SER A 75 -4.16 -5.48 -3.78
CA SER A 75 -5.58 -5.48 -3.41
C SER A 75 -6.31 -6.69 -3.98
N LYS A 76 -6.08 -6.98 -5.26
CA LYS A 76 -6.66 -8.14 -5.93
C LYS A 76 -6.23 -9.46 -5.28
N LYS A 77 -4.94 -9.62 -4.97
CA LYS A 77 -4.44 -10.83 -4.29
C LYS A 77 -5.07 -11.03 -2.91
N VAL A 78 -5.25 -9.96 -2.14
CA VAL A 78 -5.94 -10.03 -0.85
C VAL A 78 -7.38 -10.51 -1.06
N ASP A 79 -8.11 -9.93 -2.00
CA ASP A 79 -9.50 -10.30 -2.25
C ASP A 79 -9.66 -11.74 -2.77
N GLU A 80 -8.70 -12.23 -3.56
CA GLU A 80 -8.72 -13.58 -4.13
C GLU A 80 -8.25 -14.67 -3.17
N LYS A 81 -7.33 -14.37 -2.24
CA LYS A 81 -6.59 -15.41 -1.48
C LYS A 81 -6.78 -15.36 0.02
N ILE A 82 -7.46 -14.35 0.56
CA ILE A 82 -7.61 -14.21 2.02
C ILE A 82 -8.37 -15.37 2.66
N GLU A 83 -9.22 -16.09 1.93
CA GLU A 83 -9.93 -17.26 2.48
C GLU A 83 -9.05 -18.51 2.56
N ASP A 84 -8.06 -18.62 1.67
CA ASP A 84 -7.17 -19.79 1.54
C ASP A 84 -5.77 -19.56 2.15
N THR A 85 -5.58 -18.46 2.89
CA THR A 85 -4.30 -18.11 3.51
C THR A 85 -4.20 -18.59 4.96
N THR A 86 -2.97 -18.70 5.46
CA THR A 86 -2.74 -18.98 6.89
C THR A 86 -2.88 -17.71 7.73
N GLU A 87 -3.18 -17.88 9.02
CA GLU A 87 -3.20 -16.78 9.98
C GLU A 87 -1.85 -16.04 10.08
N GLU A 88 -0.73 -16.76 9.95
CA GLU A 88 0.63 -16.17 9.95
C GLU A 88 0.85 -15.28 8.72
N ASP A 89 0.52 -15.79 7.53
CA ASP A 89 0.64 -15.04 6.27
C ASP A 89 -0.25 -13.79 6.28
N ALA A 90 -1.46 -13.90 6.84
CA ALA A 90 -2.37 -12.77 6.97
C ALA A 90 -1.81 -11.70 7.93
N LYS A 91 -1.19 -12.10 9.06
CA LYS A 91 -0.49 -11.18 9.97
C LYS A 91 0.73 -10.53 9.33
N GLN A 92 1.46 -11.25 8.49
CA GLN A 92 2.54 -10.68 7.69
C GLN A 92 1.99 -9.64 6.71
N ALA A 93 0.90 -9.94 6.00
CA ALA A 93 0.25 -9.00 5.10
C ALA A 93 -0.22 -7.72 5.83
N ILE A 94 -0.79 -7.84 7.04
CA ILE A 94 -1.13 -6.68 7.89
C ILE A 94 0.10 -5.84 8.19
N THR A 95 1.23 -6.47 8.52
CA THR A 95 2.49 -5.78 8.83
C THR A 95 3.02 -5.01 7.62
N GLU A 96 2.99 -5.62 6.43
CA GLU A 96 3.38 -4.97 5.18
C GLU A 96 2.45 -3.80 4.85
N LEU A 97 1.13 -3.96 5.02
CA LEU A 97 0.14 -2.90 4.83
C LEU A 97 0.36 -1.71 5.79
N LYS A 98 0.67 -1.97 7.06
CA LYS A 98 1.00 -0.92 8.06
C LYS A 98 2.26 -0.13 7.69
N ARG A 99 3.29 -0.83 7.18
CA ARG A 99 4.52 -0.18 6.69
C ARG A 99 4.21 0.70 5.47
N LEU A 100 3.39 0.21 4.56
CA LEU A 100 2.97 0.96 3.38
C LEU A 100 2.13 2.19 3.75
N GLU A 101 1.20 2.05 4.70
CA GLU A 101 0.44 3.16 5.26
C GLU A 101 1.35 4.28 5.77
N THR A 102 2.35 3.93 6.60
CA THR A 102 3.35 4.88 7.13
C THR A 102 4.12 5.60 6.01
N ASN A 103 4.56 4.86 5.00
CA ASN A 103 5.29 5.42 3.87
C ASN A 103 4.42 6.39 3.05
N LEU A 104 3.14 6.06 2.82
CA LEU A 104 2.20 6.93 2.13
C LEU A 104 1.88 8.18 2.96
N GLN A 105 1.74 8.07 4.28
CA GLN A 105 1.58 9.23 5.16
C GLN A 105 2.77 10.19 5.07
N GLN A 106 4.00 9.68 5.04
CA GLN A 106 5.18 10.53 4.85
C GLN A 106 5.19 11.17 3.46
N THR A 107 4.81 10.41 2.43
CA THR A 107 4.68 10.93 1.05
C THR A 107 3.66 12.07 0.99
N LYS A 108 2.51 11.92 1.64
CA LYS A 108 1.49 12.96 1.76
C LYS A 108 2.06 14.24 2.38
N LYS A 109 2.74 14.13 3.52
CA LYS A 109 3.40 15.28 4.18
C LYS A 109 4.40 15.99 3.27
N ASN A 110 5.14 15.23 2.47
CA ASN A 110 6.10 15.80 1.52
C ASN A 110 5.40 16.55 0.38
N VAL A 111 4.30 16.01 -0.13
CA VAL A 111 3.46 16.68 -1.14
C VAL A 111 2.85 17.96 -0.57
N GLU A 112 2.31 17.92 0.65
CA GLU A 112 1.79 19.10 1.37
C GLU A 112 2.88 20.19 1.50
N ALA A 113 4.06 19.82 1.97
CA ALA A 113 5.19 20.74 2.10
C ALA A 113 5.66 21.31 0.75
N HIS A 114 5.49 20.57 -0.34
CA HIS A 114 5.85 21.00 -1.69
C HIS A 114 4.81 21.97 -2.29
N ILE A 115 3.53 21.78 -1.96
CA ILE A 115 2.44 22.67 -2.34
C ILE A 115 2.58 24.02 -1.64
N ALA A 116 2.92 24.02 -0.35
CA ALA A 116 3.02 25.22 0.48
C ALA A 116 4.19 26.16 0.14
N LYS A 117 5.14 25.72 -0.68
CA LYS A 117 6.26 26.54 -1.20
C LYS A 117 5.83 27.41 -2.39
#